data_AF-R9ABQ3-F1
#
_entry.id   AF-R9ABQ3-F1
#
_cell.length_a   1.000
_cell.length_b   1.000
_cell.length_c   1.000
_cell.angle_alpha   90.00
_cell.angle_beta   90.00
_cell.angle_gamma   90.00
#
_symmetry.space_group_name_H-M   'P 1'
#
loop_
_entity.id
_entity.type
_entity.pdbx_description
1 polymer ?
#
loop_
_entity_poly.entity_id
_entity_poly.type
_entity_poly.pdbx_seq_one_letter_code
_entity_poly.pdbx_strand_id
1 'polypeptide(L)'
;MSKFILTTTKPFIRSVTQYVSYNPRRYVTSPPNSTAFDTHGFVKRLEQEGVPKQQAEGIMLGLSNVIDESVRNMAADMVSRAEHDRNHYTQKVDFAALKSEIQLHEKSDLTSLKSENERLMGDVEKLKQRLREEITRTQAGVRLDLNLEKGRVRDESSVQELKLKEVSARMESEVAAVRTQMESSKMALLQYIIGILTGGGALLLAYLRLIT
;
A
#
# COMPACT_ATOMS: atom_id res chain seq x y z
N MET A 1 1.25 23.82 27.64
CA MET A 1 0.29 22.79 27.20
C MET A 1 0.40 21.56 28.10
N SER A 2 -0.02 21.68 29.35
CA SER A 2 0.09 20.62 30.35
C SER A 2 -1.18 20.67 31.19
N LYS A 3 -2.14 19.77 30.91
CA LYS A 3 -3.38 19.49 31.67
C LYS A 3 -4.30 18.58 30.83
N PHE A 4 -3.88 17.34 30.50
CA PHE A 4 -4.79 16.38 29.85
C PHE A 4 -4.45 14.88 30.11
N ILE A 5 -3.78 14.54 31.21
CA ILE A 5 -3.41 13.13 31.52
C ILE A 5 -3.77 12.72 32.96
N LEU A 6 -4.84 13.26 33.55
CA LEU A 6 -5.25 12.88 34.91
C LEU A 6 -6.78 12.76 35.06
N THR A 7 -7.47 12.09 34.13
CA THR A 7 -8.90 11.79 34.34
C THR A 7 -9.40 10.60 33.53
N THR A 8 -8.82 9.40 33.68
CA THR A 8 -9.51 8.19 33.14
C THR A 8 -9.28 6.87 33.87
N THR A 9 -8.58 6.87 35.01
CA THR A 9 -8.34 5.61 35.76
C THR A 9 -9.40 5.28 36.82
N LYS A 10 -10.30 6.22 37.17
CA LYS A 10 -11.32 6.01 38.21
C LYS A 10 -12.57 5.18 37.82
N PRO A 11 -13.04 5.09 36.56
CA PRO A 11 -14.20 4.24 36.26
C PRO A 11 -13.84 2.76 36.07
N PHE A 12 -12.57 2.42 35.81
CA PHE A 12 -12.12 1.06 35.46
C PHE A 12 -12.27 0.04 36.62
N ILE A 13 -12.09 0.48 37.86
CA ILE A 13 -12.21 -0.42 39.02
C ILE A 13 -13.68 -0.73 39.35
N ARG A 14 -14.63 0.13 38.99
CA ARG A 14 -16.05 -0.01 39.39
C ARG A 14 -16.82 -1.04 38.54
N SER A 15 -16.43 -1.28 37.29
CA SER A 15 -17.10 -2.25 36.40
C SER A 15 -16.69 -3.70 36.68
N VAL A 16 -15.46 -3.94 37.12
CA VAL A 16 -14.97 -5.29 37.49
C VAL A 16 -15.66 -5.79 38.75
N THR A 17 -15.98 -4.90 39.70
CA THR A 17 -16.66 -5.28 40.96
C THR A 17 -18.10 -5.78 40.73
N GLN A 18 -18.74 -5.40 39.63
CA GLN A 18 -20.16 -5.68 39.40
C GLN A 18 -20.44 -7.09 38.86
N TYR A 19 -19.42 -7.80 38.34
CA TYR A 19 -19.58 -9.16 37.79
C TYR A 19 -19.10 -10.27 38.72
N VAL A 20 -18.40 -9.96 39.81
CA VAL A 20 -17.86 -10.96 40.72
C VAL A 20 -18.57 -10.85 42.06
N SER A 21 -19.81 -11.36 42.11
CA SER A 21 -20.51 -11.58 43.38
C SER A 21 -19.68 -12.54 44.22
N TYR A 22 -18.98 -12.03 45.24
CA TYR A 22 -18.31 -12.85 46.26
C TYR A 22 -19.40 -13.61 47.02
N ASN A 23 -19.66 -14.83 46.58
CA ASN A 23 -20.45 -15.80 47.33
C ASN A 23 -19.44 -16.73 48.00
N PRO A 24 -18.99 -16.44 49.23
CA PRO A 24 -18.16 -17.38 49.97
C PRO A 24 -19.06 -18.56 50.28
N ARG A 25 -19.04 -19.58 49.41
CA ARG A 25 -19.53 -20.89 49.79
C ARG A 25 -18.71 -21.28 51.01
N ARG A 26 -19.33 -21.19 52.19
CA ARG A 26 -18.81 -21.78 53.42
C ARG A 26 -18.80 -23.27 53.20
N TYR A 27 -17.73 -23.77 52.60
CA TYR A 27 -17.40 -25.16 52.68
C TYR A 27 -16.95 -25.37 54.12
N VAL A 28 -17.81 -26.04 54.89
CA VAL A 28 -17.43 -26.64 56.16
C VAL A 28 -16.19 -27.44 55.86
N THR A 29 -15.05 -26.97 56.38
CA THR A 29 -13.86 -27.79 56.44
C THR A 29 -14.24 -28.99 57.29
N SER A 30 -14.54 -30.12 56.66
CA SER A 30 -14.32 -31.38 57.35
C SER A 30 -12.88 -31.27 57.89
N PRO A 31 -12.65 -31.45 59.19
CA PRO A 31 -11.31 -31.54 59.73
C PRO A 31 -10.51 -32.50 58.84
N PRO A 32 -9.18 -32.34 58.71
CA PRO A 32 -8.38 -33.40 58.11
C PRO A 32 -8.86 -34.68 58.77
N ASN A 33 -9.36 -35.64 57.99
CA ASN A 33 -9.82 -36.92 58.53
C ASN A 33 -8.73 -37.31 59.50
N SER A 34 -9.01 -37.25 60.80
CA SER A 34 -8.09 -37.74 61.79
C SER A 34 -8.08 -39.22 61.50
N THR A 35 -7.13 -39.65 60.68
CA THR A 35 -6.72 -41.02 60.58
C THR A 35 -6.11 -41.33 61.94
N ALA A 36 -6.99 -41.44 62.93
CA ALA A 36 -6.66 -41.83 64.28
C ALA A 36 -6.16 -43.27 64.11
N PHE A 37 -4.84 -43.38 64.05
CA PHE A 37 -4.21 -44.67 63.92
C PHE A 37 -4.53 -45.45 65.18
N ASP A 38 -5.21 -46.58 65.04
CA ASP A 38 -5.57 -47.44 66.17
C ASP A 38 -4.32 -48.16 66.70
N THR A 39 -3.60 -47.46 67.58
CA THR A 39 -2.37 -47.91 68.23
C THR A 39 -2.60 -49.20 69.03
N HIS A 40 -3.75 -49.30 69.69
CA HIS A 40 -4.08 -50.44 70.55
C HIS A 40 -4.49 -51.67 69.73
N GLY A 41 -5.28 -51.49 68.67
CA GLY A 41 -5.61 -52.57 67.73
C GLY A 41 -4.40 -53.08 66.95
N PHE A 42 -3.39 -52.23 66.71
CA PHE A 42 -2.12 -52.63 66.11
C PHE A 42 -1.29 -53.49 67.07
N VAL A 43 -1.12 -53.07 68.33
CA VAL A 43 -0.38 -53.83 69.34
C VAL A 43 -1.03 -55.19 69.61
N LYS A 44 -2.36 -55.25 69.78
CA LYS A 44 -3.08 -56.53 69.99
C LYS A 44 -2.90 -57.53 68.85
N ARG A 45 -2.83 -57.07 67.60
CA ARG A 45 -2.59 -57.93 66.45
C ARG A 45 -1.17 -58.50 66.47
N LEU A 46 -0.17 -57.68 66.83
CA LEU A 46 1.20 -58.17 67.00
C LEU A 46 1.32 -59.19 68.13
N GLU A 47 0.61 -58.99 69.25
CA GLU A 47 0.55 -59.97 70.34
C GLU A 47 -0.06 -61.31 69.89
N GLN A 48 -1.10 -61.28 69.05
CA GLN A 48 -1.73 -62.48 68.49
C GLN A 48 -0.81 -63.26 67.53
N GLU A 49 0.08 -62.56 66.83
CA GLU A 49 1.10 -63.14 65.94
C GLU A 49 2.37 -63.59 66.69
N GLY A 50 2.35 -63.58 68.03
CA GLY A 50 3.43 -64.11 68.87
C GLY A 50 4.52 -63.10 69.24
N VAL A 51 4.34 -61.79 68.97
CA VAL A 51 5.27 -60.75 69.39
C VAL A 51 5.02 -60.40 70.86
N PRO A 52 6.06 -60.39 71.73
CA PRO A 52 5.89 -60.00 73.12
C PRO A 52 5.48 -58.53 73.23
N LYS A 53 4.57 -58.23 74.16
CA LYS A 53 3.95 -56.92 74.35
C LYS A 53 4.91 -55.74 74.30
N GLN A 54 6.05 -55.82 74.99
CA GLN A 54 7.07 -54.76 75.00
C GLN A 54 7.67 -54.48 73.62
N GLN A 55 7.89 -55.51 72.80
CA GLN A 55 8.37 -55.33 71.43
C GLN A 55 7.26 -54.78 70.52
N ALA A 56 6.02 -55.23 70.69
CA ALA A 56 4.88 -54.71 69.95
C ALA A 56 4.63 -53.22 70.23
N GLU A 57 4.73 -52.80 71.49
CA GLU A 57 4.68 -51.39 71.91
C GLU A 57 5.85 -50.58 71.32
N GLY A 58 7.06 -51.12 71.31
CA GLY A 58 8.23 -50.47 70.71
C GLY A 58 8.11 -50.27 69.19
N ILE A 59 7.62 -51.27 68.47
CA ILE A 59 7.35 -51.19 67.02
C ILE A 59 6.26 -50.16 66.74
N MET A 60 5.19 -50.14 67.53
CA MET A 60 4.13 -49.15 67.44
C MET A 60 4.66 -47.73 67.65
N LEU A 61 5.52 -47.51 68.65
CA LEU A 61 6.09 -46.19 68.92
C LEU A 61 6.92 -45.68 67.73
N GLY A 62 7.74 -46.55 67.12
CA GLY A 62 8.50 -46.22 65.91
C GLY A 62 7.60 -45.89 64.72
N LEU A 63 6.54 -46.67 64.51
CA LEU A 63 5.57 -46.45 63.44
C LEU A 63 4.81 -45.13 63.63
N SER A 64 4.41 -44.80 64.87
CA SER A 64 3.75 -43.53 65.19
C SER A 64 4.63 -42.34 64.82
N ASN A 65 5.93 -42.41 65.13
CA ASN A 65 6.87 -41.34 64.81
C ASN A 65 7.03 -41.13 63.30
N VAL A 66 7.12 -42.23 62.52
CA VAL A 66 7.22 -42.17 61.05
C VAL A 66 5.93 -41.64 60.42
N ILE A 67 4.76 -42.06 60.92
CA ILE A 67 3.46 -41.54 60.47
C ILE A 67 3.35 -40.05 60.78
N ASP A 68 3.70 -39.62 61.98
CA ASP A 68 3.65 -38.22 62.38
C ASP A 68 4.60 -37.35 61.53
N GLU A 69 5.80 -37.85 61.23
CA GLU A 69 6.73 -37.18 60.31
C GLU A 69 6.18 -37.11 58.88
N SER A 70 5.60 -38.20 58.38
CA SER A 70 4.98 -38.26 57.06
C SER A 70 3.80 -37.29 56.93
N VAL A 71 2.92 -37.23 57.93
CA VAL A 71 1.77 -36.32 57.97
C VAL A 71 2.23 -34.86 58.02
N ARG A 72 3.27 -34.54 58.80
CA ARG A 72 3.86 -33.19 58.82
C ARG A 72 4.48 -32.80 57.48
N ASN A 73 5.22 -33.70 56.84
CA ASN A 73 5.82 -33.43 55.52
C ASN A 73 4.75 -33.25 54.44
N MET A 74 3.71 -34.09 54.41
CA MET A 74 2.59 -33.90 53.48
C MET A 74 1.85 -32.59 53.74
N ALA A 75 1.59 -32.25 55.01
CA ALA A 75 0.91 -31.01 55.36
C ALA A 75 1.73 -29.75 55.03
N ALA A 76 3.08 -29.85 55.03
CA ALA A 76 3.96 -28.74 54.68
C ALA A 76 3.87 -28.33 53.21
N ASP A 77 3.65 -29.29 52.30
CA ASP A 77 3.50 -29.03 50.87
C ASP A 77 2.05 -28.74 50.45
N MET A 78 1.09 -28.91 51.36
CA MET A 78 -0.32 -28.66 51.10
C MET A 78 -0.70 -27.20 51.32
N VAL A 79 -1.45 -26.63 50.38
CA VAL A 79 -2.07 -25.31 50.55
C VAL A 79 -3.38 -25.42 51.32
N SER A 80 -3.63 -24.45 52.20
CA SER A 80 -4.92 -24.38 52.89
C SER A 80 -6.05 -24.12 51.88
N ARG A 81 -7.24 -24.69 52.12
CA ARG A 81 -8.41 -24.44 51.26
C ARG A 81 -8.75 -22.94 51.17
N ALA A 82 -8.58 -22.20 52.25
CA ALA A 82 -8.81 -20.76 52.30
C ALA A 82 -7.84 -19.99 51.38
N GLU A 83 -6.56 -20.38 51.36
CA GLU A 83 -5.55 -19.77 50.49
C GLU A 83 -5.75 -20.16 49.02
N HIS A 84 -6.11 -21.41 48.75
CA HIS A 84 -6.51 -21.84 47.41
C HIS A 84 -7.71 -21.02 46.87
N ASP A 85 -8.76 -20.88 47.67
CA ASP A 85 -9.95 -20.10 47.29
C ASP A 85 -9.63 -18.61 47.09
N ARG A 86 -8.74 -18.05 47.92
CA ARG A 86 -8.26 -16.68 47.76
C ARG A 86 -7.50 -16.50 46.44
N ASN A 87 -6.57 -17.39 46.14
CA ASN A 87 -5.78 -17.34 44.89
C ASN A 87 -6.68 -17.50 43.67
N HIS A 88 -7.64 -18.42 43.72
CA HIS A 88 -8.62 -18.61 42.66
C HIS A 88 -9.55 -17.39 42.48
N TYR A 89 -9.92 -16.70 43.57
CA TYR A 89 -10.68 -15.46 43.49
C TYR A 89 -9.87 -14.33 42.83
N THR A 90 -8.61 -14.13 43.25
CA THR A 90 -7.72 -13.14 42.63
C THR A 90 -7.57 -13.39 41.14
N GLN A 91 -7.31 -14.65 40.73
CA GLN A 91 -7.24 -15.02 39.32
C GLN A 91 -8.52 -14.64 38.55
N LYS A 92 -9.71 -14.89 39.11
CA LYS A 92 -10.98 -14.52 38.47
C LYS A 92 -11.12 -13.01 38.26
N VAL A 93 -10.70 -12.21 39.24
CA VAL A 93 -10.72 -10.75 39.13
C VAL A 93 -9.74 -10.30 38.05
N ASP A 94 -8.52 -10.86 38.03
CA ASP A 94 -7.50 -10.54 37.02
C ASP A 94 -7.97 -10.91 35.60
N PHE A 95 -8.61 -12.07 35.43
CA PHE A 95 -9.20 -12.46 34.15
C PHE A 95 -10.32 -11.52 33.71
N ALA A 96 -11.17 -11.06 34.64
CA ALA A 96 -12.23 -10.11 34.33
C ALA A 96 -11.65 -8.73 33.93
N ALA A 97 -10.61 -8.27 34.62
CA ALA A 97 -9.91 -7.03 34.28
C ALA A 97 -9.23 -7.13 32.91
N LEU A 98 -8.47 -8.20 32.66
CA LEU A 98 -7.80 -8.44 31.37
C LEU A 98 -8.81 -8.50 30.22
N LYS A 99 -9.94 -9.21 30.40
CA LYS A 99 -11.00 -9.27 29.40
C LYS A 99 -11.56 -7.88 29.09
N SER A 100 -11.77 -7.04 30.10
CA SER A 100 -12.27 -5.68 29.90
C SER A 100 -11.26 -4.81 29.16
N GLU A 101 -9.97 -4.96 29.46
CA GLU A 101 -8.89 -4.23 28.79
C GLU A 101 -8.78 -4.62 27.32
N ILE A 102 -8.81 -5.93 27.01
CA ILE A 102 -8.83 -6.44 25.63
C ILE A 102 -10.03 -5.88 24.85
N GLN A 103 -11.23 -5.90 25.44
CA GLN A 103 -12.43 -5.36 24.78
C GLN A 103 -12.35 -3.86 24.51
N LEU A 104 -11.68 -3.11 25.39
CA LEU A 104 -11.47 -1.67 25.21
C LEU A 104 -10.48 -1.41 24.08
N HIS A 105 -9.35 -2.13 24.09
CA HIS A 105 -8.35 -2.05 23.02
C HIS A 105 -8.93 -2.42 21.66
N GLU A 106 -9.67 -3.53 21.57
CA GLU A 106 -10.31 -3.97 20.33
C GLU A 106 -11.26 -2.89 19.78
N LYS A 107 -12.10 -2.29 20.63
CA LYS A 107 -12.99 -1.21 20.21
C LYS A 107 -12.23 0.04 19.74
N SER A 108 -11.16 0.40 20.46
CA SER A 108 -10.30 1.53 20.10
C SER A 108 -9.63 1.31 18.74
N ASP A 109 -9.02 0.15 18.55
CA ASP A 109 -8.31 -0.22 17.33
C ASP A 109 -9.27 -0.31 16.15
N LEU A 110 -10.45 -0.92 16.33
CA LEU A 110 -11.49 -0.95 15.28
C LEU A 110 -11.95 0.46 14.89
N THR A 111 -12.07 1.37 15.84
CA THR A 111 -12.46 2.76 15.56
C THR A 111 -11.35 3.49 14.80
N SER A 112 -10.09 3.30 15.21
CA SER A 112 -8.92 3.85 14.53
C SER A 112 -8.80 3.34 13.10
N LEU A 113 -8.90 2.01 12.90
CA LEU A 113 -8.85 1.36 11.59
C LEU A 113 -9.99 1.82 10.68
N LYS A 114 -11.20 1.97 11.21
CA LYS A 114 -12.33 2.50 10.43
C LYS A 114 -12.07 3.94 9.98
N SER A 115 -11.62 4.81 10.89
CA SER A 115 -11.29 6.19 10.56
C SER A 115 -10.17 6.29 9.52
N GLU A 116 -9.14 5.45 9.63
CA GLU A 116 -8.05 5.42 8.66
C GLU A 116 -8.52 4.89 7.30
N ASN A 117 -9.37 3.86 7.28
CA ASN A 117 -9.96 3.34 6.04
C ASN A 117 -10.82 4.40 5.34
N GLU A 118 -11.70 5.10 6.06
CA GLU A 118 -12.49 6.21 5.51
C GLU A 118 -11.59 7.33 4.95
N ARG A 119 -10.51 7.68 5.66
CA ARG A 119 -9.52 8.65 5.20
C ARG A 119 -8.85 8.19 3.89
N LEU A 120 -8.37 6.94 3.86
CA LEU A 120 -7.71 6.37 2.68
C LEU A 120 -8.66 6.26 1.49
N MET A 121 -9.92 5.87 1.70
CA MET A 121 -10.95 5.88 0.66
C MET A 121 -11.16 7.29 0.10
N GLY A 122 -11.21 8.30 0.97
CA GLY A 122 -11.30 9.71 0.56
C GLY A 122 -10.08 10.17 -0.25
N ASP A 123 -8.87 9.77 0.16
CA ASP A 123 -7.65 10.10 -0.58
C ASP A 123 -7.62 9.40 -1.95
N VAL A 124 -8.04 8.13 -2.05
CA VAL A 124 -8.18 7.42 -3.33
C VAL A 124 -9.12 8.15 -4.28
N GLU A 125 -10.27 8.62 -3.80
CA GLU A 125 -11.23 9.33 -4.66
C GLU A 125 -10.67 10.68 -5.13
N LYS A 126 -9.98 11.41 -4.24
CA LYS A 126 -9.26 12.64 -4.63
C LYS A 126 -8.20 12.37 -5.68
N LEU A 127 -7.40 11.31 -5.55
CA LEU A 127 -6.39 10.94 -6.53
C LEU A 127 -7.02 10.59 -7.89
N LYS A 128 -8.12 9.82 -7.89
CA LYS A 128 -8.87 9.52 -9.11
C LYS A 128 -9.35 10.78 -9.82
N GLN A 129 -9.89 11.74 -9.07
CA GLN A 129 -10.37 13.00 -9.64
C GLN A 129 -9.23 13.81 -10.25
N ARG A 130 -8.11 13.97 -9.52
CA ARG A 130 -6.91 14.65 -10.05
C ARG A 130 -6.38 13.99 -11.31
N LEU A 131 -6.31 12.66 -11.34
CA LEU A 131 -5.86 11.93 -12.52
C LEU A 131 -6.77 12.18 -13.73
N ARG A 132 -8.09 12.20 -13.54
CA ARG A 132 -9.05 12.53 -14.62
C ARG A 132 -8.86 13.95 -15.15
N GLU A 133 -8.63 14.91 -14.26
CA GLU A 133 -8.37 16.30 -14.61
C GLU A 133 -7.05 16.44 -15.39
N GLU A 134 -5.99 15.76 -14.94
CA GLU A 134 -4.70 15.75 -15.64
C GLU A 134 -4.78 15.09 -17.02
N ILE A 135 -5.50 13.97 -17.16
CA ILE A 135 -5.75 13.33 -18.45
C ILE A 135 -6.47 14.30 -19.38
N THR A 136 -7.54 14.93 -18.91
CA THR A 136 -8.34 15.87 -19.70
C THR A 136 -7.50 17.08 -20.12
N ARG A 137 -6.72 17.64 -19.21
CA ARG A 137 -5.81 18.76 -19.47
C ARG A 137 -4.75 18.38 -20.50
N THR A 138 -4.11 17.23 -20.33
CA THR A 138 -3.07 16.74 -21.25
C THR A 138 -3.66 16.49 -22.64
N GLN A 139 -4.83 15.86 -22.72
CA GLN A 139 -5.52 15.64 -23.98
C GLN A 139 -5.90 16.95 -24.69
N ALA A 140 -6.37 17.95 -23.94
CA ALA A 140 -6.65 19.28 -24.48
C ALA A 140 -5.38 19.98 -24.99
N GLY A 141 -4.27 19.85 -24.25
CA GLY A 141 -2.94 20.33 -24.66
C GLY A 141 -2.49 19.72 -25.98
N VAL A 142 -2.51 18.39 -26.10
CA VAL A 142 -2.13 17.68 -27.34
C VAL A 142 -3.02 18.09 -28.52
N ARG A 143 -4.33 18.24 -28.31
CA ARG A 143 -5.24 18.73 -29.37
C ARG A 143 -4.89 20.15 -29.81
N LEU A 144 -4.57 21.03 -28.88
CA LEU A 144 -4.15 22.40 -29.19
C LEU A 144 -2.84 22.39 -29.98
N ASP A 145 -1.84 21.63 -29.54
CA ASP A 145 -0.54 21.50 -30.20
C ASP A 145 -0.71 21.04 -31.65
N LEU A 146 -1.53 20.01 -31.89
CA LEU A 146 -1.84 19.52 -33.23
C LEU A 146 -2.55 20.57 -34.09
N ASN A 147 -3.47 21.34 -33.52
CA ASN A 147 -4.17 22.39 -34.25
C ASN A 147 -3.24 23.54 -34.62
N LEU A 148 -2.34 23.95 -33.72
CA LEU A 148 -1.33 24.95 -33.99
C LEU A 148 -0.35 24.47 -35.07
N GLU A 149 0.12 23.23 -34.97
CA GLU A 149 1.04 22.64 -35.94
C GLU A 149 0.39 22.48 -37.32
N LYS A 150 -0.88 22.07 -37.38
CA LYS A 150 -1.65 22.03 -38.64
C LYS A 150 -1.80 23.44 -39.24
N GLY A 151 -2.01 24.46 -38.40
CA GLY A 151 -2.02 25.85 -38.82
C GLY A 151 -0.68 26.27 -39.44
N ARG A 152 0.42 26.01 -38.72
CA ARG A 152 1.78 26.29 -39.18
C ARG A 152 2.11 25.64 -40.53
N VAL A 153 1.83 24.34 -40.66
CA VAL A 153 2.06 23.60 -41.93
C VAL A 153 1.24 24.19 -43.08
N ARG A 154 0.00 24.61 -42.83
CA ARG A 154 -0.84 25.24 -43.87
C ARG A 154 -0.28 26.60 -44.28
N ASP A 155 0.18 27.41 -43.33
CA ASP A 155 0.74 28.73 -43.61
C ASP A 155 2.06 28.59 -44.39
N GLU A 156 2.92 27.64 -44.01
CA GLU A 156 4.14 27.30 -44.74
C GLU A 156 3.84 26.79 -46.16
N SER A 157 2.85 25.91 -46.31
CA SER A 157 2.40 25.43 -47.62
C SER A 157 1.89 26.57 -48.50
N SER A 158 1.14 27.52 -47.93
CA SER A 158 0.63 28.69 -48.66
C SER A 158 1.78 29.60 -49.13
N VAL A 159 2.80 29.79 -48.28
CA VAL A 159 4.02 30.54 -48.65
C VAL A 159 4.79 29.83 -49.77
N GLN A 160 4.91 28.50 -49.71
CA GLN A 160 5.55 27.72 -50.77
C GLN A 160 4.77 27.80 -52.08
N GLU A 161 3.43 27.74 -52.05
CA GLU A 161 2.59 27.90 -53.24
C GLU A 161 2.79 29.27 -53.90
N LEU A 162 2.89 30.34 -53.11
CA LEU A 162 3.18 31.68 -53.63
C LEU A 162 4.55 31.76 -54.29
N LYS A 163 5.59 31.20 -53.65
CA LYS A 163 6.94 31.13 -54.22
C LYS A 163 6.96 30.33 -55.51
N LEU A 164 6.24 29.20 -55.57
CA LEU A 164 6.11 28.40 -56.79
C LEU A 164 5.45 29.20 -57.91
N LYS A 165 4.33 29.89 -57.64
CA LYS A 165 3.67 30.75 -58.62
C LYS A 165 4.57 31.86 -59.15
N GLU A 166 5.33 32.51 -58.27
CA GLU A 166 6.29 33.55 -58.67
C GLU A 166 7.38 32.96 -59.59
N VAL A 167 7.96 31.82 -59.22
CA VAL A 167 8.98 31.14 -60.03
C VAL A 167 8.41 30.67 -61.37
N SER A 168 7.19 30.14 -61.40
CA SER A 168 6.50 29.76 -62.64
C SER A 168 6.29 30.97 -63.55
N ALA A 169 5.85 32.11 -63.02
CA ALA A 169 5.68 33.34 -63.80
C ALA A 169 7.01 33.86 -64.36
N ARG A 170 8.10 33.79 -63.57
CA ARG A 170 9.45 34.12 -64.06
C ARG A 170 9.89 33.19 -65.18
N MET A 171 9.65 31.89 -65.05
CA MET A 171 9.99 30.90 -66.07
C MET A 171 9.22 31.14 -67.38
N GLU A 172 7.92 31.44 -67.31
CA GLU A 172 7.12 31.81 -68.49
C GLU A 172 7.67 33.05 -69.19
N SER A 173 8.07 34.07 -68.42
CA SER A 173 8.70 35.28 -68.96
C SER A 173 10.04 34.97 -69.63
N GLU A 174 10.89 34.12 -69.02
CA GLU A 174 12.17 33.70 -69.61
C GLU A 174 11.95 32.92 -70.91
N VAL A 175 10.97 32.01 -70.95
CA VAL A 175 10.61 31.27 -72.17
C VAL A 175 10.13 32.21 -73.28
N ALA A 176 9.31 33.20 -72.97
CA ALA A 176 8.86 34.21 -73.93
C ALA A 176 10.01 35.07 -74.46
N ALA A 177 10.95 35.45 -73.59
CA ALA A 177 12.16 36.18 -73.96
C ALA A 177 13.04 35.36 -74.92
N VAL A 178 13.32 34.08 -74.57
CA VAL A 178 14.08 33.16 -75.43
C VAL A 178 13.40 32.97 -76.78
N ARG A 179 12.06 32.82 -76.81
CA ARG A 179 11.30 32.71 -78.06
C ARG A 179 11.45 33.96 -78.94
N THR A 180 11.34 35.14 -78.34
CA THR A 180 11.50 36.42 -79.06
C THR A 180 12.91 36.57 -79.62
N GLN A 181 13.94 36.19 -78.85
CA GLN A 181 15.33 36.19 -79.29
C GLN A 181 15.57 35.22 -80.45
N MET A 182 14.92 34.06 -80.43
CA MET A 182 14.95 33.09 -81.51
C MET A 182 14.29 33.64 -82.79
N GLU A 183 13.13 34.27 -82.69
CA GLU A 183 12.45 34.91 -83.82
C GLU A 183 13.27 36.06 -84.41
N SER A 184 13.89 36.89 -83.56
CA SER A 184 14.84 37.93 -83.98
C SER A 184 16.05 37.33 -84.72
N SER A 185 16.62 36.23 -84.21
CA SER A 185 17.73 35.53 -84.87
C SER A 185 17.33 34.99 -86.25
N LYS A 186 16.11 34.44 -86.38
CA LYS A 186 15.58 34.00 -87.69
C LYS A 186 15.45 35.17 -88.68
N MET A 187 14.93 36.32 -88.23
CA MET A 187 14.81 37.51 -89.08
C MET A 187 16.17 38.04 -89.51
N ALA A 188 17.15 38.08 -88.59
CA ALA A 188 18.52 38.46 -88.91
C ALA A 188 19.14 37.54 -89.97
N LEU A 189 18.94 36.22 -89.87
CA LEU A 189 19.39 35.26 -90.88
C LEU A 189 18.71 35.50 -92.24
N LEU A 190 17.41 35.75 -92.27
CA LEU A 190 16.70 36.06 -93.52
C LEU A 190 17.23 37.35 -94.18
N GLN A 191 17.43 38.42 -93.39
CA GLN A 191 18.04 39.66 -93.88
C GLN A 191 19.45 39.43 -94.42
N TYR A 192 20.25 38.62 -93.74
CA TYR A 192 21.60 38.25 -94.18
C TYR A 192 21.58 37.52 -95.52
N ILE A 193 20.68 36.55 -95.71
CA ILE A 193 20.49 35.83 -96.97
C ILE A 193 20.08 36.79 -98.09
N ILE A 194 19.12 37.68 -97.84
CA ILE A 194 18.69 38.69 -98.82
C ILE A 194 19.87 39.59 -99.21
N GLY A 195 20.69 40.00 -98.25
CA GLY A 195 21.90 40.79 -98.47
C GLY A 195 22.91 40.08 -99.38
N ILE A 196 23.19 38.80 -99.12
CA ILE A 196 24.08 37.98 -99.97
C ILE A 196 23.52 37.82 -101.38
N LEU A 197 22.24 37.45 -101.52
CA LEU A 197 21.62 37.27 -102.84
C LEU A 197 21.63 38.55 -103.67
N THR A 198 21.31 39.70 -103.03
CA THR A 198 21.32 41.01 -103.69
C THR A 198 22.74 41.42 -104.09
N GLY A 199 23.71 41.26 -103.19
CA GLY A 199 25.12 41.56 -103.47
C GLY A 199 25.71 40.67 -104.57
N GLY A 200 25.45 39.36 -104.51
CA GLY A 200 25.85 38.41 -105.56
C GLY A 200 25.21 38.72 -106.91
N GLY A 201 23.91 39.05 -106.92
CA GLY A 201 23.22 39.49 -108.14
C GLY A 201 23.79 40.79 -108.72
N ALA A 202 24.09 41.77 -107.88
CA ALA A 202 24.72 43.03 -108.32
C ALA A 202 26.12 42.80 -108.92
N LEU A 203 26.92 41.93 -108.31
CA LEU A 203 28.23 41.53 -108.84
C LEU A 203 28.12 40.79 -110.18
N LEU A 204 27.14 39.88 -110.32
CA LEU A 204 26.87 39.19 -111.58
C LEU A 204 26.48 40.17 -112.69
N LEU A 205 25.57 41.10 -112.41
CA LEU A 205 25.18 42.15 -113.36
C LEU A 205 26.36 43.06 -113.72
N ALA A 206 27.20 43.42 -112.75
CA ALA A 206 28.43 44.19 -113.00
C ALA A 206 29.42 43.42 -113.89
N TYR A 207 29.58 42.11 -113.68
CA TYR A 207 30.41 41.24 -114.51
C TYR A 207 29.87 41.12 -115.94
N LEU A 208 28.57 40.88 -116.10
CA LEU A 208 27.90 40.82 -117.41
C LEU A 208 28.05 42.14 -118.19
N ARG A 209 28.03 43.29 -117.50
CA ARG A 209 28.28 44.61 -118.09
C ARG A 209 29.74 44.84 -118.48
N LEU A 210 30.70 44.19 -117.84
CA LEU A 210 32.13 44.34 -118.16
C LEU A 210 32.52 43.53 -119.40
N ILE A 211 31.81 42.42 -119.66
CA ILE A 211 32.07 41.52 -120.80
C ILE A 211 31.24 41.84 -122.05
N THR A 212 30.16 42.62 -121.93
CA THR A 212 29.35 43.14 -123.05
C THR A 212 29.80 44.53 -123.42
#